data_AF-A0A8T1WTJ3-F1
#
_entry.id   AF-A0A8T1WTJ3-F1
#
_cell.length_a   1.000
_cell.length_b   1.000
_cell.length_c   1.000
_cell.angle_alpha   90.00
_cell.angle_beta   90.00
_cell.angle_gamma   90.00
#
_symmetry.space_group_name_H-M   'P 1'
#
loop_
_entity.id
_entity.type
_entity.pdbx_description
1 polymer ?
#
loop_
_entity_poly.entity_id
_entity_poly.type
_entity_poly.pdbx_seq_one_letter_code
_entity_poly.pdbx_strand_id
1 'polypeptide(L)'
;MADSKLQDAVTKMVDRLDRNILRGMQRDGYLCAAKVFENKSWSSDQLAAAVERCQMPTQQINQFMQQEMQNFQNRIQRGVQDCQDRAQDSLPANGNPSEAQIARAQKEMESCVGRCVDQHISLLPNVNSRIEQAIAQVKQQQQQ
;
A
#
# COMPACT_ATOMS: atom_id res chain seq x y z
N MET A 1 -8.56 18.56 2.35
CA MET A 1 -7.12 18.64 2.71
C MET A 1 -6.36 17.61 1.89
N ALA A 2 -5.05 17.75 1.70
CA ALA A 2 -4.28 16.83 0.86
C ALA A 2 -4.36 15.36 1.37
N ASP A 3 -4.39 15.18 2.69
CA ASP A 3 -4.50 13.85 3.33
C ASP A 3 -5.79 13.10 2.97
N SER A 4 -6.94 13.79 2.98
CA SER A 4 -8.23 13.13 2.67
C SER A 4 -8.29 12.66 1.21
N LYS A 5 -7.68 13.42 0.29
CA LYS A 5 -7.61 13.06 -1.13
C LYS A 5 -6.73 11.83 -1.34
N LEU A 6 -5.59 11.78 -0.66
CA LEU A 6 -4.69 10.64 -0.69
C LEU A 6 -5.35 9.37 -0.16
N GLN A 7 -5.98 9.46 1.02
CA GLN A 7 -6.67 8.34 1.65
C GLN A 7 -7.76 7.78 0.73
N ASP A 8 -8.61 8.63 0.16
CA ASP A 8 -9.66 8.22 -0.77
C ASP A 8 -9.10 7.50 -2.01
N ALA A 9 -8.00 8.01 -2.59
CA ALA A 9 -7.35 7.39 -3.74
C ALA A 9 -6.76 6.00 -3.40
N VAL A 10 -6.10 5.87 -2.25
CA VAL A 10 -5.55 4.60 -1.76
C VAL A 10 -6.67 3.60 -1.47
N THR A 11 -7.72 4.02 -0.74
CA THR A 11 -8.87 3.16 -0.44
C THR A 11 -9.55 2.65 -1.70
N LYS A 12 -9.78 3.52 -2.71
CA LYS A 12 -10.35 3.11 -4.00
C LYS A 12 -9.48 2.11 -4.76
N MET A 13 -8.17 2.21 -4.65
CA MET A 13 -7.24 1.24 -5.25
C MET A 13 -7.32 -0.11 -4.52
N VAL A 14 -7.23 -0.11 -3.19
CA VAL A 14 -7.30 -1.32 -2.36
C VAL A 14 -8.65 -2.02 -2.53
N ASP A 15 -9.76 -1.29 -2.51
CA ASP A 15 -11.11 -1.84 -2.72
C ASP A 15 -11.25 -2.52 -4.08
N ARG A 16 -10.61 -1.97 -5.12
CA ARG A 16 -10.63 -2.54 -6.47
C ARG A 16 -9.83 -3.85 -6.51
N LEU A 17 -8.64 -3.86 -5.93
CA LEU A 17 -7.80 -5.06 -5.83
C LEU A 17 -8.51 -6.16 -5.04
N ASP A 18 -9.15 -5.80 -3.93
CA ASP A 18 -9.91 -6.71 -3.10
C ASP A 18 -11.04 -7.38 -3.89
N ARG A 19 -11.93 -6.56 -4.48
CA ARG A 19 -13.10 -7.05 -5.23
C ARG A 19 -12.73 -7.89 -6.44
N ASN A 20 -11.70 -7.50 -7.18
CA ASN A 20 -11.40 -8.11 -8.47
C ASN A 20 -10.44 -9.30 -8.35
N ILE A 21 -9.61 -9.36 -7.31
CA ILE A 21 -8.51 -10.33 -7.25
C ILE A 21 -8.43 -11.04 -5.89
N LEU A 22 -8.34 -10.30 -4.79
CA LEU A 22 -8.02 -10.90 -3.48
C LEU A 22 -9.14 -11.82 -2.98
N ARG A 23 -10.42 -11.44 -3.13
CA ARG A 23 -11.54 -12.30 -2.73
C ARG A 23 -11.56 -13.64 -3.44
N GLY A 24 -11.26 -13.65 -4.74
CA GLY A 24 -11.17 -14.88 -5.52
C GLY A 24 -10.04 -15.78 -5.01
N MET A 25 -8.88 -15.17 -4.76
CA MET A 25 -7.72 -15.88 -4.23
C MET A 25 -7.97 -16.47 -2.82
N GLN A 26 -8.60 -15.70 -1.94
CA GLN A 26 -9.02 -16.16 -0.61
C GLN A 26 -10.01 -17.32 -0.71
N ARG A 27 -11.03 -17.19 -1.57
CA ARG A 27 -12.01 -18.25 -1.82
C ARG A 27 -11.31 -19.54 -2.26
N ASP A 28 -10.40 -19.46 -3.21
CA ASP A 28 -9.70 -20.63 -3.74
C ASP A 28 -8.84 -21.30 -2.65
N GLY A 29 -8.18 -20.51 -1.80
CA GLY A 29 -7.45 -21.01 -0.62
C GLY A 29 -8.35 -21.72 0.39
N TYR A 30 -9.54 -21.17 0.68
CA TYR A 30 -10.51 -21.83 1.57
C TYR A 30 -11.09 -23.12 0.96
N LEU A 31 -11.38 -23.14 -0.34
CA LEU A 31 -11.84 -24.35 -1.02
C LEU A 31 -10.76 -25.44 -1.04
N CYS A 32 -9.50 -25.06 -1.28
CA CYS A 32 -8.35 -25.95 -1.15
C CYS A 32 -8.28 -26.55 0.26
N ALA A 33 -8.37 -25.69 1.29
CA ALA A 33 -8.34 -26.12 2.69
C ALA A 33 -9.48 -27.11 2.99
N ALA A 34 -10.72 -26.79 2.58
CA ALA A 34 -11.87 -27.66 2.77
C ALA A 34 -11.65 -29.05 2.13
N LYS A 35 -11.13 -29.09 0.90
CA LYS A 35 -10.84 -30.34 0.18
C LYS A 35 -9.80 -31.21 0.91
N VAL A 36 -8.76 -30.61 1.49
CA VAL A 36 -7.72 -31.41 2.17
C VAL A 36 -8.23 -32.04 3.47
N PHE A 37 -9.25 -31.48 4.14
CA PHE A 37 -9.90 -32.08 5.31
C PHE A 37 -10.71 -33.37 5.00
N GLU A 38 -11.00 -33.62 3.73
CA GLU A 38 -11.65 -34.87 3.30
C GLU A 38 -10.69 -36.06 3.39
N ASN A 39 -9.37 -35.82 3.40
CA ASN A 39 -8.37 -36.87 3.48
C ASN A 39 -8.34 -37.51 4.88
N LYS A 40 -8.72 -38.79 4.97
CA LYS A 40 -8.76 -39.56 6.23
C LYS A 40 -7.51 -40.38 6.51
N SER A 41 -6.58 -40.47 5.56
CA SER A 41 -5.35 -41.26 5.70
C SER A 41 -4.15 -40.44 6.16
N TRP A 42 -4.24 -39.11 6.11
CA TRP A 42 -3.19 -38.21 6.58
C TRP A 42 -3.13 -38.13 8.10
N SER A 43 -1.91 -37.98 8.63
CA SER A 43 -1.69 -37.57 10.01
C SER A 43 -2.11 -36.11 10.22
N SER A 44 -2.27 -35.71 11.48
CA SER A 44 -2.55 -34.32 11.86
C SER A 44 -1.52 -33.33 11.27
N ASP A 45 -0.24 -33.69 11.28
CA ASP A 45 0.83 -32.84 10.76
C ASP A 45 0.77 -32.67 9.24
N GLN A 46 0.48 -33.77 8.52
CA GLN A 46 0.31 -33.75 7.07
C GLN A 46 -0.87 -32.86 6.66
N LEU A 47 -1.98 -32.95 7.39
CA LEU A 47 -3.15 -32.12 7.18
C LEU A 47 -2.86 -30.65 7.48
N ALA A 48 -2.22 -30.33 8.60
CA ALA A 48 -1.86 -28.97 8.97
C ALA A 48 -0.97 -28.31 7.91
N ALA A 49 0.06 -29.01 7.44
CA ALA A 49 0.94 -28.53 6.38
C ALA A 49 0.20 -28.32 5.04
N ALA A 50 -0.79 -29.14 4.73
CA ALA A 50 -1.60 -28.96 3.53
C ALA A 50 -2.51 -27.73 3.61
N VAL A 51 -3.15 -27.50 4.76
CA VAL A 51 -3.95 -26.30 5.01
C VAL A 51 -3.09 -25.04 4.94
N GLU A 52 -1.89 -25.06 5.50
CA GLU A 52 -0.93 -23.96 5.42
C GLU A 52 -0.58 -23.66 3.95
N ARG A 53 -0.24 -24.68 3.15
CA ARG A 53 0.05 -24.52 1.71
C ARG A 53 -1.12 -23.90 0.94
N CYS A 54 -2.37 -24.22 1.28
CA CYS A 54 -3.54 -23.61 0.64
C CYS A 54 -3.64 -22.10 0.91
N GLN A 55 -3.14 -21.61 2.06
CA GLN A 55 -3.26 -20.21 2.48
C GLN A 55 -2.00 -19.39 2.18
N MET A 56 -0.84 -20.04 2.05
CA MET A 56 0.46 -19.43 1.77
C MET A 56 0.43 -18.38 0.65
N PRO A 57 -0.19 -18.64 -0.51
CA PRO A 57 -0.29 -17.64 -1.57
C PRO A 57 -0.90 -16.32 -1.12
N THR A 58 -2.04 -16.39 -0.41
CA THR A 58 -2.78 -15.21 0.04
C THR A 58 -1.95 -14.44 1.06
N GLN A 59 -1.24 -15.14 1.93
CA GLN A 59 -0.34 -14.53 2.90
C GLN A 59 0.81 -13.78 2.21
N GLN A 60 1.44 -14.38 1.20
CA GLN A 60 2.52 -13.74 0.43
C GLN A 60 2.05 -12.43 -0.23
N ILE A 61 0.87 -12.45 -0.85
CA ILE A 61 0.31 -11.25 -1.49
C ILE A 61 -0.06 -10.19 -0.46
N ASN A 62 -0.66 -10.57 0.67
CA ASN A 62 -0.97 -9.63 1.75
C ASN A 62 0.30 -8.95 2.29
N GLN A 63 1.40 -9.70 2.45
CA GLN A 63 2.69 -9.14 2.88
C GLN A 63 3.26 -8.18 1.83
N PHE A 64 3.24 -8.58 0.55
CA PHE A 64 3.72 -7.73 -0.54
C PHE A 64 2.93 -6.42 -0.64
N MET A 65 1.59 -6.48 -0.55
CA MET A 65 0.73 -5.31 -0.55
C MET A 65 1.04 -4.37 0.63
N GLN A 66 1.24 -4.91 1.83
CA GLN A 66 1.61 -4.11 2.99
C GLN A 66 2.96 -3.40 2.79
N GLN A 67 3.96 -4.08 2.22
CA GLN A 67 5.25 -3.48 1.90
C GLN A 67 5.11 -2.35 0.87
N GLU A 68 4.32 -2.55 -0.19
CA GLU A 68 4.05 -1.52 -1.19
C GLU A 68 3.36 -0.29 -0.59
N MET A 69 2.39 -0.49 0.31
CA MET A 69 1.71 0.62 0.99
C MET A 69 2.65 1.37 1.94
N GLN A 70 3.48 0.65 2.69
CA GLN A 70 4.49 1.27 3.57
C GLN A 70 5.50 2.08 2.77
N ASN A 71 6.03 1.53 1.67
CA ASN A 71 6.95 2.22 0.78
C ASN A 71 6.32 3.49 0.19
N PHE A 72 5.06 3.41 -0.22
CA PHE A 72 4.32 4.55 -0.73
C PHE A 72 4.12 5.65 0.33
N GLN A 73 3.71 5.27 1.54
CA GLN A 73 3.53 6.20 2.66
C GLN A 73 4.86 6.87 3.07
N ASN A 74 5.95 6.10 3.14
CA ASN A 74 7.28 6.62 3.47
C ASN A 74 7.75 7.69 2.46
N ARG A 75 7.46 7.49 1.17
CA ARG A 75 7.81 8.49 0.13
C ARG A 75 7.04 9.79 0.31
N ILE A 76 5.76 9.70 0.68
CA ILE A 76 4.93 10.87 0.93
C ILE A 76 5.41 11.62 2.17
N GLN A 77 5.70 10.90 3.26
CA GLN A 77 6.24 11.51 4.48
C GLN A 77 7.54 12.27 4.21
N ARG A 78 8.46 11.69 3.43
CA ARG A 78 9.68 12.40 2.99
C ARG A 78 9.36 13.63 2.16
N GLY A 79 8.42 13.54 1.21
CA GLY A 79 8.01 14.70 0.42
C GLY A 79 7.37 15.83 1.25
N VAL A 80 6.62 15.48 2.31
CA VAL A 80 6.08 16.45 3.27
C VAL A 80 7.20 17.11 4.09
N GLN A 81 8.19 16.33 4.53
CA GLN A 81 9.37 16.85 5.23
C GLN A 81 10.16 17.82 4.34
N ASP A 82 10.44 17.45 3.09
CA ASP A 82 11.08 18.35 2.11
C ASP A 82 10.30 19.67 1.95
N CYS A 83 8.96 19.62 1.97
CA CYS A 83 8.13 20.81 1.89
C CYS A 83 8.20 21.67 3.16
N GLN A 84 8.32 21.05 4.33
CA GLN A 84 8.52 21.75 5.61
C GLN A 84 9.87 22.45 5.63
N ASP A 85 10.94 21.75 5.24
CA ASP A 85 12.29 22.29 5.18
C ASP A 85 12.36 23.50 4.24
N ARG A 86 11.77 23.41 3.04
CA ARG A 86 11.70 24.54 2.10
C ARG A 86 10.94 25.74 2.66
N ALA A 87 9.88 25.51 3.41
CA ALA A 87 9.12 26.59 4.03
C ALA A 87 9.94 27.26 5.14
N GLN A 88 10.68 26.47 5.93
CA GLN A 88 11.58 26.98 6.95
C GLN A 88 12.75 27.77 6.35
N ASP A 89 13.37 27.27 5.27
CA ASP A 89 14.46 27.92 4.54
C ASP A 89 14.01 29.23 3.85
N SER A 90 12.72 29.39 3.57
CA SER A 90 12.16 30.61 2.99
C SER A 90 12.06 31.77 4.01
N LEU A 91 12.16 31.47 5.31
CA LEU A 91 12.08 32.47 6.37
C LEU A 91 13.42 33.22 6.54
N PRO A 92 13.39 34.46 7.05
CA PRO A 92 14.61 35.24 7.28
C PRO A 92 15.58 34.55 8.25
N ALA A 93 16.86 34.50 7.86
CA ALA A 93 17.94 33.91 8.68
C ALA A 93 18.22 34.66 10.00
N ASN A 94 17.66 35.85 10.19
CA ASN A 94 17.80 36.64 11.41
C ASN A 94 16.91 36.16 12.57
N GLY A 95 16.10 35.11 12.36
CA GLY A 95 15.29 34.47 13.40
C GLY A 95 14.01 35.21 13.79
N ASN A 96 13.71 36.35 13.16
CA ASN A 96 12.53 37.18 13.48
C ASN A 96 11.64 37.38 12.24
N PRO A 97 10.93 36.32 11.77
CA PRO A 97 9.96 36.44 10.69
C PRO A 97 8.74 37.26 11.14
N SER A 98 8.26 38.15 10.28
CA SER A 98 6.96 38.81 10.45
C SER A 98 5.80 37.82 10.23
N GLU A 99 4.63 38.12 10.78
CA GLU A 99 3.41 37.31 10.57
C GLU A 99 3.11 37.10 9.08
N ALA A 100 3.31 38.13 8.25
CA ALA A 100 3.11 38.04 6.81
C ALA A 100 4.07 37.03 6.14
N GLN A 101 5.31 36.95 6.60
CA GLN A 101 6.29 35.97 6.12
C GLN A 101 5.94 34.56 6.58
N ILE A 102 5.49 34.39 7.82
CA ILE A 102 5.03 33.10 8.36
C ILE A 102 3.82 32.62 7.56
N ALA A 103 2.81 33.46 7.36
CA ALA A 103 1.61 33.11 6.60
C ALA A 103 1.94 32.75 5.14
N ARG A 104 2.89 33.45 4.52
CA ARG A 104 3.37 33.13 3.17
C ARG A 104 4.08 31.77 3.14
N ALA A 105 4.99 31.50 4.07
CA ALA A 105 5.71 30.23 4.16
C ALA A 105 4.75 29.05 4.39
N GLN A 106 3.74 29.22 5.25
CA GLN A 106 2.68 28.22 5.47
C GLN A 106 1.89 27.94 4.18
N LYS A 107 1.48 28.98 3.45
CA LYS A 107 0.77 28.81 2.18
C LYS A 107 1.62 28.12 1.11
N GLU A 108 2.91 28.44 1.05
CA GLU A 108 3.86 27.79 0.14
C GLU A 108 4.08 26.32 0.51
N MET A 109 4.15 26.00 1.82
CA MET A 109 4.20 24.64 2.34
C MET A 109 2.96 23.84 1.94
N GLU A 110 1.76 24.37 2.18
CA GLU A 110 0.50 23.70 1.83
C GLU A 110 0.42 23.40 0.33
N SER A 111 0.82 24.35 -0.51
CA SER A 111 0.89 24.17 -1.96
C SER A 111 1.94 23.13 -2.38
N CYS A 112 3.09 23.09 -1.71
CA CYS A 112 4.11 22.06 -1.92
C CYS A 112 3.58 20.67 -1.56
N VAL A 113 2.95 20.52 -0.39
CA VAL A 113 2.36 19.26 0.08
C VAL A 113 1.26 18.79 -0.86
N GLY A 114 0.39 19.70 -1.31
CA GLY A 114 -0.65 19.40 -2.30
C GLY A 114 -0.09 18.81 -3.59
N ARG A 115 0.96 19.42 -4.15
CA ARG A 115 1.66 18.90 -5.34
C ARG A 115 2.35 17.56 -5.08
N CYS A 116 2.97 17.38 -3.92
CA CYS A 116 3.59 16.12 -3.52
C CYS A 116 2.55 14.99 -3.49
N VAL A 117 1.39 15.23 -2.87
CA VAL A 117 0.29 14.26 -2.83
C VAL A 117 -0.23 13.95 -4.23
N ASP A 118 -0.47 14.97 -5.06
CA ASP A 118 -0.97 14.78 -6.42
C ASP A 118 -0.01 13.95 -7.29
N GLN A 119 1.29 14.23 -7.17
CA GLN A 119 2.32 13.44 -7.83
C GLN A 119 2.28 11.98 -7.36
N HIS A 120 2.16 11.72 -6.06
CA HIS A 120 2.12 10.34 -5.54
C HIS A 120 0.81 9.63 -5.93
N ILE A 121 -0.33 10.32 -5.94
CA ILE A 121 -1.60 9.77 -6.45
C ILE A 121 -1.44 9.31 -7.91
N SER A 122 -0.75 10.10 -8.76
CA SER A 122 -0.48 9.69 -10.15
C SER A 122 0.41 8.44 -10.29
N LEU A 123 1.10 8.03 -9.22
CA LEU A 123 1.94 6.83 -9.18
C LEU A 123 1.19 5.59 -8.65
N LEU A 124 -0.01 5.75 -8.08
CA LEU A 124 -0.83 4.62 -7.62
C LEU A 124 -1.09 3.55 -8.70
N PRO A 125 -1.32 3.89 -9.99
CA PRO A 125 -1.44 2.87 -11.04
C PRO A 125 -0.21 1.96 -11.14
N ASN A 126 1.00 2.48 -10.90
CA ASN A 126 2.22 1.68 -10.93
C ASN A 126 2.29 0.74 -9.72
N VAL A 127 1.83 1.19 -8.55
CA VAL A 127 1.71 0.35 -7.35
C VAL A 127 0.72 -0.79 -7.61
N ASN A 128 -0.44 -0.47 -8.18
CA ASN A 128 -1.45 -1.45 -8.58
C ASN A 128 -0.87 -2.50 -9.56
N SER A 129 -0.16 -2.05 -10.59
CA SER A 129 0.46 -2.95 -11.58
C SER A 129 1.48 -3.90 -10.94
N ARG A 130 2.30 -3.43 -10.00
CA ARG A 130 3.25 -4.32 -9.28
C ARG A 130 2.53 -5.37 -8.44
N ILE A 131 1.42 -5.00 -7.78
CA ILE A 131 0.59 -5.94 -7.01
C ILE A 131 -0.03 -6.99 -7.94
N GLU A 132 -0.59 -6.58 -9.08
CA GLU A 132 -1.16 -7.50 -10.07
C GLU A 132 -0.10 -8.48 -10.62
N GLN A 133 1.12 -8.00 -10.89
CA GLN A 133 2.23 -8.83 -11.32
C GLN A 133 2.64 -9.84 -10.24
N ALA A 134 2.74 -9.41 -8.97
CA ALA A 134 3.05 -10.30 -7.85
C ALA A 134 2.00 -11.41 -7.73
N ILE A 135 0.72 -11.08 -7.89
CA ILE A 135 -0.37 -12.06 -7.87
C ILE A 135 -0.25 -13.06 -9.02
N ALA A 136 0.06 -12.58 -10.24
CA ALA A 136 0.26 -13.46 -11.38
C ALA A 136 1.41 -14.44 -11.15
N GLN A 137 2.51 -13.98 -10.56
CA GLN A 137 3.67 -14.82 -10.22
C GLN A 137 3.33 -15.88 -9.16
N VAL A 138 2.65 -15.48 -8.08
CA VAL A 138 2.23 -16.41 -7.01
C VAL A 138 1.24 -17.47 -7.52
N LYS A 139 0.37 -17.13 -8.47
CA LYS A 139 -0.53 -18.11 -9.12
C LYS A 139 0.22 -19.12 -9.99
N GLN A 140 1.26 -18.69 -10.71
CA GLN A 140 2.08 -19.60 -11.54
C GLN A 140 2.86 -20.60 -10.70
N GLN A 141 3.38 -20.17 -9.54
CA GLN A 141 4.12 -21.02 -8.61
C GLN A 141 3.26 -22.13 -7.98
N GLN A 142 1.93 -21.98 -7.92
CA GLN A 142 1.02 -23.00 -7.41
C GLN A 142 0.65 -24.09 -8.43
N GLN A 143 0.90 -23.84 -9.72
CA GLN A 143 0.60 -24.77 -10.80
C GLN A 143 1.80 -25.67 -11.15
N GLN A 144 2.95 -25.43 -10.51
CA GLN A 144 4.17 -26.23 -10.58
C GLN A 144 4.31 -27.08 -9.32
#